data_AF-A0A2E6PFS8-F1
#
_entry.id   AF-A0A2E6PFS8-F1
#
_cell.length_a   1.000
_cell.length_b   1.000
_cell.length_c   1.000
_cell.angle_alpha   90.00
_cell.angle_beta   90.00
_cell.angle_gamma   90.00
#
_symmetry.space_group_name_H-M   'P 1'
#
loop_
_entity.id
_entity.type
_entity.pdbx_description
1 polymer ?
#
loop_
_entity_poly.entity_id
_entity_poly.type
_entity_poly.pdbx_seq_one_letter_code
_entity_poly.pdbx_strand_id
1 'polypeptide(L)'
;MSKNPLYDALADPGQLEKLYELDPKLFRSNLTEALESNPDVALLNFWKVRLEHGSGIDNRVSIKELLNLLPICAVAFLALRIPVLMSIQPEWYFPRFGPLVVFISLIFYFLRKGRASKKIAFGLSAGGLSVFLPMLFLPSDYESSSILMAIIHAPLVMWVLLGLSFTGDNWRSDGARLNFIRANGEVFIY
;
A
#
# COMPACT_ATOMS: atom_id res chain seq x y z
N MET A 1 -20.86 20.16 -35.79
CA MET A 1 -20.96 20.60 -34.38
C MET A 1 -21.43 19.40 -33.59
N SER A 2 -20.54 18.71 -32.87
CA SER A 2 -20.97 17.62 -31.98
C SER A 2 -21.80 18.26 -30.87
N LYS A 3 -23.09 17.95 -30.81
CA LYS A 3 -23.93 18.36 -29.68
C LYS A 3 -23.36 17.71 -28.44
N ASN A 4 -22.81 18.50 -27.54
CA ASN A 4 -22.37 18.02 -26.24
C ASN A 4 -23.61 17.50 -25.49
N PRO A 5 -23.68 16.20 -25.17
CA PRO A 5 -24.87 15.56 -24.62
C PRO A 5 -25.20 16.06 -23.21
N LEU A 6 -24.28 16.79 -22.55
CA LEU A 6 -24.53 17.39 -21.25
C LEU A 6 -25.55 18.53 -21.32
N TYR A 7 -25.70 19.20 -22.47
CA TYR A 7 -26.70 20.24 -22.64
C TYR A 7 -28.13 19.70 -22.52
N ASP A 8 -28.36 18.47 -22.99
CA ASP A 8 -29.66 17.81 -22.93
C ASP A 8 -29.96 17.25 -21.53
N ALA A 9 -28.95 17.16 -20.65
CA ALA A 9 -29.02 16.57 -19.30
C ALA A 9 -28.84 17.59 -18.15
N LEU A 10 -28.82 18.91 -18.42
CA LEU A 10 -28.52 19.94 -17.42
C LEU A 10 -29.50 19.98 -16.22
N ALA A 11 -30.71 19.45 -16.39
CA ALA A 11 -31.74 19.41 -15.36
C ALA A 11 -31.99 18.00 -14.79
N ASP A 12 -31.29 16.97 -15.29
CA ASP A 12 -31.50 15.57 -14.92
C ASP A 12 -30.20 14.95 -14.36
N PRO A 13 -30.07 14.89 -13.01
CA PRO A 13 -28.93 14.26 -12.36
C PRO A 13 -28.73 12.78 -12.77
N GLY A 14 -29.81 12.05 -13.08
CA GLY A 14 -29.75 10.64 -13.44
C GLY A 14 -29.15 10.41 -14.83
N GLN A 15 -29.39 11.31 -15.78
CA GLN A 15 -28.75 11.26 -17.10
C GLN A 15 -27.27 11.62 -17.04
N LEU A 16 -26.89 12.61 -16.22
CA LEU A 16 -25.48 12.94 -16.02
C LEU A 16 -24.70 11.79 -15.40
N GLU A 17 -25.26 11.08 -14.42
CA GLU A 17 -24.60 9.90 -13.85
C GLU A 17 -24.45 8.78 -14.89
N LYS A 18 -25.48 8.53 -15.73
CA LYS A 18 -25.36 7.55 -16.84
C LYS A 18 -24.26 7.93 -17.83
N LEU A 19 -24.17 9.20 -18.21
CA LEU A 19 -23.12 9.70 -19.11
C LEU A 19 -21.72 9.57 -18.48
N TYR A 20 -21.62 9.79 -17.17
CA TYR A 20 -20.39 9.59 -16.42
C TYR A 20 -19.98 8.11 -16.33
N GLU A 21 -20.92 7.20 -16.04
CA GLU A 21 -20.68 5.74 -15.99
C GLU A 21 -20.26 5.17 -17.35
N LEU A 22 -20.83 5.69 -18.45
CA LEU A 22 -20.52 5.28 -19.81
C LEU A 22 -19.08 5.62 -20.21
N ASP A 23 -18.66 6.87 -20.03
CA ASP A 23 -17.29 7.29 -20.33
C ASP A 23 -16.85 8.46 -19.44
N PRO A 24 -16.13 8.17 -18.34
CA PRO A 24 -15.65 9.19 -17.41
C PRO A 24 -14.69 10.21 -18.03
N LYS A 25 -13.94 9.85 -19.08
CA LYS A 25 -12.97 10.75 -19.73
C LYS A 25 -13.68 11.72 -20.66
N LEU A 26 -14.59 11.19 -21.49
CA LEU A 26 -15.41 12.01 -22.38
C LEU A 26 -16.32 12.94 -21.58
N PHE A 27 -16.91 12.46 -20.48
CA PHE A 27 -17.71 13.27 -19.58
C PHE A 27 -16.92 14.47 -19.03
N ARG A 28 -15.67 14.28 -18.58
CA ARG A 28 -14.82 15.38 -18.10
C ARG A 28 -14.53 16.42 -19.17
N SER A 29 -14.21 15.99 -20.40
CA SER A 29 -13.98 16.89 -21.53
C SER A 29 -15.23 17.72 -21.85
N ASN A 30 -16.38 17.05 -21.92
CA ASN A 30 -17.66 17.70 -22.19
C ASN A 30 -18.07 18.64 -21.04
N LEU A 31 -17.76 18.29 -19.79
CA LEU A 31 -18.08 19.10 -18.62
C LEU A 31 -17.32 20.43 -18.64
N THR A 32 -16.05 20.41 -19.04
CA THR A 32 -15.25 21.63 -19.22
C THR A 32 -15.88 22.55 -20.27
N GLU A 33 -16.25 22.01 -21.44
CA GLU A 33 -16.92 22.78 -22.51
C GLU A 33 -18.29 23.32 -22.07
N ALA A 34 -19.08 22.52 -21.33
CA ALA A 34 -20.40 22.91 -20.85
C ALA A 34 -20.33 24.01 -19.77
N LEU A 35 -19.30 23.98 -18.91
CA LEU A 35 -19.05 25.00 -17.89
C LEU A 35 -18.58 26.33 -18.49
N GLU A 36 -17.79 26.30 -19.57
CA GLU A 36 -17.41 27.51 -20.31
C GLU A 36 -18.62 28.21 -20.94
N SER A 37 -19.59 27.42 -21.40
CA SER A 37 -20.80 27.94 -22.05
C SER A 37 -21.90 28.33 -21.06
N ASN A 38 -22.02 27.64 -19.92
CA ASN A 38 -23.08 27.85 -18.91
C ASN A 38 -22.52 27.78 -17.48
N PRO A 39 -21.83 28.82 -16.99
CA PRO A 39 -21.15 28.79 -15.69
C PRO A 39 -22.10 28.78 -14.49
N ASP A 40 -23.35 29.25 -14.65
CA ASP A 40 -24.29 29.43 -13.53
C ASP A 40 -25.10 28.16 -13.18
N VAL A 41 -24.93 27.08 -13.94
CA VAL A 41 -25.69 25.85 -13.69
C VAL A 41 -25.15 25.14 -12.45
N ALA A 42 -25.95 25.11 -11.38
CA ALA A 42 -25.59 24.50 -10.10
C ALA A 42 -25.17 23.03 -10.23
N LEU A 43 -25.78 22.29 -11.15
CA LEU A 43 -25.49 20.86 -11.36
C LEU A 43 -24.12 20.62 -12.01
N LEU A 44 -23.72 21.46 -12.98
CA LEU A 44 -22.37 21.41 -13.57
C LEU A 44 -21.30 21.78 -12.54
N ASN A 45 -21.57 22.79 -11.72
CA ASN A 45 -20.69 23.19 -10.62
C ASN A 45 -20.57 22.10 -9.55
N PHE A 46 -21.66 21.41 -9.22
CA PHE A 46 -21.62 20.24 -8.33
C PHE A 46 -20.72 19.14 -8.90
N TRP A 47 -20.84 18.81 -10.19
CA TRP A 47 -19.99 17.82 -10.85
C TRP A 47 -18.52 18.25 -10.93
N LYS A 48 -18.25 19.54 -11.16
CA LYS A 48 -16.91 20.11 -11.08
C LYS A 48 -16.32 19.85 -9.69
N VAL A 49 -17.03 20.24 -8.63
CA VAL A 49 -16.60 20.04 -7.25
C VAL A 49 -16.43 18.55 -6.93
N ARG A 50 -17.37 17.68 -7.32
CA ARG A 50 -17.29 16.22 -7.11
C ARG A 50 -16.05 15.62 -7.79
N LEU A 51 -15.78 16.00 -9.04
CA LEU A 51 -14.68 15.44 -9.81
C LEU A 51 -13.32 16.05 -9.44
N GLU A 52 -13.27 17.32 -9.05
CA GLU A 52 -12.07 17.95 -8.49
C GLU A 52 -11.75 17.36 -7.11
N HIS A 53 -12.75 17.17 -6.24
CA HIS A 53 -12.59 16.54 -4.94
C HIS A 53 -12.20 15.06 -5.05
N GLY A 54 -12.83 14.33 -5.99
CA GLY A 54 -12.46 12.94 -6.31
C GLY A 54 -11.11 12.80 -7.03
N SER A 55 -10.63 13.85 -7.69
CA SER A 55 -9.27 13.91 -8.27
C SER A 55 -8.19 14.27 -7.25
N GLY A 56 -8.56 14.61 -6.02
CA GLY A 56 -7.64 14.87 -4.90
C GLY A 56 -6.83 13.65 -4.45
N ILE A 57 -7.13 12.46 -4.95
CA ILE A 57 -6.21 11.31 -4.92
C ILE A 57 -5.32 11.40 -6.16
N ASP A 58 -4.50 12.44 -6.23
CA ASP A 58 -3.45 12.54 -7.24
C ASP A 58 -2.40 11.49 -6.89
N ASN A 59 -2.64 10.24 -7.32
CA ASN A 59 -1.80 9.06 -7.06
C ASN A 59 -0.44 9.13 -7.79
N ARG A 60 0.01 10.33 -8.16
CA ARG A 60 1.31 10.56 -8.78
C ARG A 60 2.38 10.43 -7.70
N VAL A 61 2.92 9.22 -7.56
CA VAL A 61 4.11 8.95 -6.77
C VAL A 61 5.21 9.93 -7.19
N SER A 62 5.69 10.75 -6.25
CA SER A 62 6.74 11.71 -6.55
C SER A 62 8.05 10.98 -6.85
N ILE A 63 8.84 11.45 -7.82
CA ILE A 63 10.20 10.91 -8.07
C ILE A 63 11.05 10.96 -6.79
N LYS A 64 10.84 11.98 -5.93
CA LYS A 64 11.50 12.08 -4.62
C LYS A 64 11.08 10.95 -3.67
N GLU A 65 9.81 10.55 -3.69
CA GLU A 65 9.33 9.41 -2.92
C GLU A 65 9.92 8.10 -3.44
N LEU A 66 10.03 7.94 -4.76
CA LEU A 66 10.68 6.79 -5.38
C LEU A 66 12.17 6.71 -5.02
N LEU A 67 12.88 7.83 -5.05
CA LEU A 67 14.30 7.91 -4.64
C LEU A 67 14.49 7.58 -3.16
N ASN A 68 13.54 7.94 -2.30
CA ASN A 68 13.58 7.57 -0.88
C ASN A 68 13.47 6.04 -0.64
N LEU A 69 12.91 5.28 -1.58
CA LEU A 69 12.84 3.81 -1.52
C LEU A 69 14.15 3.14 -1.93
N LEU A 70 14.94 3.78 -2.78
CA LEU A 70 16.20 3.24 -3.30
C LEU A 70 17.14 2.66 -2.23
N PRO A 71 17.43 3.35 -1.09
CA PRO A 71 18.30 2.78 -0.06
C PRO A 71 17.69 1.54 0.60
N ILE A 72 16.37 1.50 0.78
CA ILE A 72 15.67 0.35 1.37
C ILE A 72 15.80 -0.86 0.44
N CYS A 73 15.56 -0.65 -0.86
CA CYS A 73 15.71 -1.69 -1.87
C CYS A 73 17.16 -2.16 -2.01
N ALA A 74 18.14 -1.25 -1.94
CA ALA A 74 19.55 -1.60 -2.00
C ALA A 74 19.98 -2.49 -0.82
N VAL A 75 19.55 -2.15 0.40
CA VAL A 75 19.80 -2.97 1.59
C VAL A 75 19.11 -4.33 1.49
N ALA A 76 17.85 -4.36 1.03
CA ALA A 76 17.12 -5.60 0.81
C ALA A 76 17.83 -6.51 -0.22
N PHE A 77 18.28 -5.92 -1.32
CA PHE A 77 19.03 -6.64 -2.35
C PHE A 77 20.35 -7.21 -1.80
N LEU A 78 21.12 -6.42 -1.04
CA LEU A 78 22.34 -6.91 -0.39
C LEU A 78 22.05 -8.06 0.57
N ALA A 79 20.97 -7.98 1.36
CA ALA A 79 20.55 -9.05 2.24
C ALA A 79 20.24 -10.34 1.46
N LEU A 80 19.48 -10.26 0.36
CA LEU A 80 19.19 -11.41 -0.51
C LEU A 80 20.44 -12.00 -1.19
N ARG A 81 21.53 -11.23 -1.30
CA ARG A 81 22.81 -11.69 -1.85
C ARG A 81 23.75 -12.33 -0.82
N ILE A 82 23.41 -12.29 0.48
CA ILE A 82 24.20 -12.93 1.55
C ILE A 82 24.55 -14.39 1.26
N PRO A 83 23.64 -15.26 0.75
CA PRO A 83 23.98 -16.65 0.44
C PRO A 83 25.18 -16.81 -0.49
N VAL A 84 25.25 -15.95 -1.51
CA VAL A 84 26.34 -15.97 -2.50
C VAL A 84 27.60 -15.32 -1.92
N LEU A 85 27.46 -14.20 -1.20
CA LEU A 85 28.60 -13.45 -0.66
C LEU A 85 29.34 -14.19 0.46
N MET A 86 28.60 -14.96 1.26
CA MET A 86 29.12 -15.64 2.45
C MET A 86 29.15 -17.17 2.28
N SER A 87 28.89 -17.68 1.07
CA SER A 87 28.85 -19.12 0.76
C SER A 87 27.92 -19.93 1.67
N ILE A 88 26.76 -19.36 2.00
CA ILE A 88 25.71 -20.01 2.81
C ILE A 88 24.76 -20.77 1.88
N GLN A 89 24.34 -21.96 2.29
CA GLN A 89 23.38 -22.77 1.54
C GLN A 89 22.04 -22.02 1.32
N PRO A 90 21.61 -21.80 0.06
CA PRO A 90 20.35 -21.15 -0.26
C PRO A 90 19.12 -21.78 0.40
N GLU A 91 19.11 -23.11 0.52
CA GLU A 91 18.03 -23.93 1.07
C GLU A 91 17.88 -23.70 2.59
N TRP A 92 18.96 -23.30 3.26
CA TRP A 92 18.92 -22.88 4.64
C TRP A 92 18.47 -21.42 4.77
N TYR A 93 19.00 -20.54 3.92
CA TYR A 93 18.83 -19.09 4.07
C TYR A 93 17.46 -18.59 3.63
N PHE A 94 16.99 -18.93 2.43
CA PHE A 94 15.81 -18.29 1.85
C PHE A 94 14.50 -18.58 2.59
N PRO A 95 14.22 -19.82 3.05
CA PRO A 95 13.02 -20.10 3.84
C PRO A 95 12.98 -19.29 5.15
N ARG A 96 14.15 -19.06 5.76
CA ARG A 96 14.30 -18.41 7.06
C ARG A 96 14.30 -16.89 6.99
N PHE A 97 14.99 -16.32 6.01
CA PHE A 97 15.26 -14.88 5.96
C PHE A 97 14.64 -14.17 4.77
N GLY A 98 14.29 -14.87 3.69
CA GLY A 98 13.69 -14.27 2.50
C GLY A 98 12.43 -13.45 2.82
N PRO A 99 11.41 -14.05 3.47
CA PRO A 99 10.22 -13.33 3.90
C PRO A 99 10.53 -12.19 4.89
N LEU A 100 11.47 -12.42 5.83
CA LEU A 100 11.86 -11.41 6.82
C LEU A 100 12.45 -10.17 6.15
N VAL A 101 13.31 -10.34 5.14
CA VAL A 101 13.88 -9.22 4.39
C VAL A 101 12.78 -8.37 3.76
N VAL A 102 11.81 -9.00 3.09
CA VAL A 102 10.67 -8.30 2.48
C VAL A 102 9.87 -7.52 3.52
N PHE A 103 9.48 -8.19 4.61
CA PHE A 103 8.67 -7.54 5.65
C PHE A 103 9.43 -6.44 6.39
N ILE A 104 10.71 -6.62 6.71
CA ILE A 104 11.54 -5.59 7.37
C ILE A 104 11.65 -4.35 6.47
N SER A 105 11.85 -4.53 5.17
CA SER A 105 11.88 -3.42 4.22
C SER A 105 10.56 -2.63 4.20
N LEU A 106 9.42 -3.32 4.19
CA LEU A 106 8.10 -2.68 4.24
C LEU A 106 7.82 -2.01 5.58
N ILE A 107 8.17 -2.66 6.71
CA ILE A 107 8.07 -2.09 8.06
C ILE A 107 8.89 -0.80 8.15
N PHE A 108 10.13 -0.82 7.64
CA PHE A 108 10.99 0.36 7.66
C PHE A 108 10.43 1.49 6.78
N TYR A 109 9.86 1.16 5.62
CA TYR A 109 9.17 2.13 4.78
C TYR A 109 8.01 2.81 5.54
N PHE A 110 7.11 2.04 6.16
CA PHE A 110 5.97 2.61 6.90
C PHE A 110 6.41 3.37 8.15
N LEU A 111 7.46 2.92 8.83
CA LEU A 111 8.05 3.68 9.94
C LEU A 111 8.59 5.03 9.50
N ARG A 112 9.24 5.11 8.33
CA ARG A 112 9.78 6.36 7.80
C ARG A 112 8.70 7.29 7.24
N LYS A 113 7.64 6.72 6.66
CA LYS A 113 6.50 7.47 6.11
C LYS A 113 5.54 7.94 7.21
N GLY A 114 5.35 7.12 8.24
CA GLY A 114 4.44 7.36 9.34
C GLY A 114 5.03 8.23 10.44
N ARG A 115 4.16 8.67 11.36
CA ARG A 115 4.55 9.38 12.60
C ARG A 115 4.51 8.42 13.80
N ALA A 116 5.02 7.20 13.64
CA ALA A 116 5.00 6.22 14.71
C ALA A 116 5.88 6.67 15.88
N SER A 117 5.36 6.59 17.12
CA SER A 117 6.15 6.91 18.30
C SER A 117 7.34 5.97 18.51
N LYS A 118 8.30 6.42 19.31
CA LYS A 118 9.44 5.59 19.75
C LYS A 118 9.00 4.28 20.42
N LYS A 119 7.82 4.24 21.04
CA LYS A 119 7.27 3.02 21.65
C LYS A 119 6.91 1.97 20.60
N ILE A 120 6.27 2.41 19.50
CA ILE A 120 5.95 1.53 18.37
C ILE A 120 7.24 1.05 17.69
N ALA A 121 8.19 1.95 17.45
CA ALA A 121 9.48 1.58 16.88
C ALA A 121 10.23 0.53 17.75
N PHE A 122 10.24 0.73 19.08
CA PHE A 122 10.83 -0.24 20.00
C PHE A 122 10.10 -1.60 19.96
N GLY A 123 8.76 -1.59 19.97
CA GLY A 123 7.95 -2.81 19.87
C GLY A 123 8.18 -3.57 18.56
N LEU A 124 8.34 -2.87 17.44
CA LEU A 124 8.67 -3.46 16.15
C LEU A 124 10.07 -4.07 16.14
N SER A 125 11.05 -3.38 16.71
CA SER A 125 12.41 -3.92 16.85
C SER A 125 12.43 -5.18 17.72
N ALA A 126 11.74 -5.15 18.86
CA ALA A 126 11.63 -6.30 19.76
C ALA A 126 10.91 -7.48 19.09
N GLY A 127 9.79 -7.22 18.40
CA GLY A 127 9.04 -8.23 17.66
C GLY A 127 9.85 -8.83 16.51
N GLY A 128 10.52 -8.00 15.72
CA GLY A 128 11.39 -8.45 14.64
C GLY A 128 12.55 -9.31 15.14
N LEU A 129 13.17 -8.91 16.26
CA LEU A 129 14.23 -9.69 16.90
C LEU A 129 13.71 -11.04 17.43
N SER A 130 12.49 -11.06 17.98
CA SER A 130 11.84 -12.29 18.44
C SER A 130 11.59 -13.30 17.32
N VAL A 131 11.49 -12.87 16.06
CA VAL A 131 11.38 -13.76 14.89
C VAL A 131 12.76 -14.10 14.34
N PHE A 132 13.65 -13.12 14.26
CA PHE A 132 14.98 -13.28 13.68
C PHE A 132 15.87 -14.22 14.49
N LEU A 133 15.89 -14.10 15.82
CA LEU A 133 16.78 -14.91 16.67
C LEU A 133 16.46 -16.41 16.57
N PRO A 134 15.20 -16.87 16.67
CA PRO A 134 14.88 -18.25 16.39
C PRO A 134 15.36 -18.71 15.02
N MET A 135 15.10 -17.95 13.94
CA MET A 135 15.53 -18.34 12.59
C MET A 135 17.05 -18.51 12.48
N LEU A 136 17.82 -17.72 13.22
CA LEU A 136 19.28 -17.82 13.27
C LEU A 136 19.76 -19.04 14.05
N PHE A 137 19.14 -19.37 15.18
CA PHE A 137 19.61 -20.42 16.09
C PHE A 137 18.95 -21.79 15.91
N LEU A 138 17.81 -21.87 15.21
CA LEU A 138 17.12 -23.14 14.98
C LEU A 138 18.02 -24.11 14.20
N PRO A 139 18.10 -25.39 14.58
CA PRO A 139 18.81 -26.41 13.82
C PRO A 139 18.33 -26.49 12.36
N SER A 140 19.16 -27.00 11.46
CA SER A 140 18.81 -27.22 10.04
C SER A 140 18.12 -28.55 9.79
N ASP A 141 17.34 -29.04 10.76
CA ASP A 141 16.60 -30.30 10.66
C ASP A 141 15.17 -30.04 10.18
N TYR A 142 14.96 -30.12 8.88
CA TYR A 142 13.65 -29.87 8.26
C TYR A 142 12.67 -31.05 8.43
N GLU A 143 13.11 -32.20 8.93
CA GLU A 143 12.22 -33.31 9.31
C GLU A 143 11.49 -33.02 10.64
N SER A 144 12.04 -32.10 11.45
CA SER A 144 11.40 -31.65 12.67
C SER A 144 10.16 -30.81 12.36
N SER A 145 8.99 -31.34 12.72
CA SER A 145 7.72 -30.63 12.55
C SER A 145 7.71 -29.28 13.29
N SER A 146 8.38 -29.18 14.44
CA SER A 146 8.47 -27.93 15.21
C SER A 146 9.25 -26.84 14.47
N ILE A 147 10.34 -27.21 13.79
CA ILE A 147 11.18 -26.28 13.01
C ILE A 147 10.42 -25.80 11.78
N LEU A 148 9.80 -26.72 11.05
CA LEU A 148 8.99 -26.38 9.89
C LEU A 148 7.83 -25.46 10.29
N MET A 149 7.14 -25.75 11.39
CA MET A 149 6.08 -24.90 11.92
C MET A 149 6.59 -23.50 12.28
N ALA A 150 7.75 -23.37 12.92
CA ALA A 150 8.32 -22.06 13.21
C ALA A 150 8.58 -21.24 11.93
N ILE A 151 9.15 -21.87 10.89
CA ILE A 151 9.47 -21.23 9.61
C ILE A 151 8.21 -20.76 8.89
N ILE A 152 7.16 -21.57 8.80
CA ILE A 152 5.93 -21.18 8.08
C ILE A 152 5.13 -20.10 8.82
N HIS A 153 5.22 -20.03 10.16
CA HIS A 153 4.52 -19.01 10.94
C HIS A 153 5.28 -17.68 11.01
N ALA A 154 6.60 -17.67 10.78
CA ALA A 154 7.39 -16.43 10.82
C ALA A 154 6.87 -15.33 9.86
N PRO A 155 6.54 -15.61 8.58
CA PRO A 155 5.90 -14.63 7.70
C PRO A 155 4.60 -14.05 8.26
N LEU A 156 3.77 -14.87 8.92
CA LEU A 156 2.50 -14.42 9.51
C LEU A 156 2.75 -13.45 10.67
N VAL A 157 3.71 -13.76 11.55
CA VAL A 157 4.10 -12.85 12.64
C VAL A 157 4.66 -11.55 12.08
N MET A 158 5.51 -11.62 11.05
CA MET A 158 6.04 -10.44 10.39
C MET A 158 4.95 -9.59 9.71
N TRP A 159 3.90 -10.21 9.17
CA TRP A 159 2.74 -9.51 8.64
C TRP A 159 1.95 -8.76 9.71
N VAL A 160 1.82 -9.33 10.92
CA VAL A 160 1.23 -8.61 12.07
C VAL A 160 2.09 -7.40 12.46
N LEU A 161 3.42 -7.54 12.49
CA LEU A 161 4.33 -6.42 12.73
C LEU A 161 4.25 -5.36 11.64
N LEU A 162 4.09 -5.77 10.38
CA LEU A 162 3.82 -4.85 9.28
C LEU A 162 2.55 -4.03 9.53
N GLY A 163 1.45 -4.68 9.95
CA GLY A 163 0.22 -3.99 10.35
C GLY A 163 0.41 -2.98 11.48
N LEU A 164 1.24 -3.32 12.48
CA LEU A 164 1.59 -2.39 13.55
C LEU A 164 2.40 -1.19 13.03
N SER A 165 3.34 -1.42 12.10
CA SER A 165 4.10 -0.33 11.46
C SER A 165 3.22 0.59 10.59
N PHE A 166 2.22 0.00 9.92
CA PHE A 166 1.26 0.72 9.08
C PHE A 166 0.30 1.58 9.91
N THR A 167 -0.21 1.03 11.01
CA THR A 167 -1.20 1.71 11.87
C THR A 167 -0.57 2.67 12.89
N GLY A 168 0.70 2.47 13.24
CA GLY A 168 1.44 3.35 14.15
C GLY A 168 0.80 3.41 15.54
N ASP A 169 0.72 4.61 16.12
CA ASP A 169 0.14 4.80 17.46
C ASP A 169 -1.37 4.53 17.51
N ASN A 170 -2.05 4.56 16.35
CA ASN A 170 -3.49 4.33 16.23
C ASN A 170 -3.85 2.85 16.07
N TRP A 171 -2.93 1.91 16.28
CA TRP A 171 -3.15 0.46 16.09
C TRP A 171 -4.31 -0.13 16.91
N ARG A 172 -4.78 0.58 17.94
CA ARG A 172 -5.96 0.19 18.74
C ARG A 172 -7.29 0.68 18.14
N SER A 173 -7.28 1.56 17.14
CA SER A 173 -8.51 2.03 16.52
C SER A 173 -9.01 1.07 15.44
N ASP A 174 -10.32 0.86 15.41
CA ASP A 174 -10.93 -0.04 14.43
C ASP A 174 -10.72 0.46 13.00
N GLY A 175 -10.80 1.78 12.80
CA GLY A 175 -10.55 2.40 11.51
C GLY A 175 -9.14 2.15 10.98
N ALA A 176 -8.11 2.23 11.82
CA ALA A 176 -6.74 1.97 11.39
C ALA A 176 -6.54 0.49 11.01
N ARG A 177 -7.13 -0.44 11.78
CA ARG A 177 -7.08 -1.88 11.50
C ARG A 177 -7.80 -2.24 10.20
N LEU A 178 -9.00 -1.68 10.00
CA LEU A 178 -9.78 -1.86 8.77
C LEU A 178 -9.04 -1.32 7.55
N ASN A 179 -8.37 -0.16 7.68
CA ASN A 179 -7.57 0.40 6.60
C ASN A 179 -6.38 -0.49 6.24
N PHE A 180 -5.72 -1.12 7.22
CA PHE A 180 -4.66 -2.09 6.92
C PHE A 180 -5.20 -3.31 6.17
N ILE A 181 -6.32 -3.89 6.62
CA ILE A 181 -6.95 -5.03 5.93
C ILE A 181 -7.37 -4.64 4.51
N ARG A 182 -7.98 -3.46 4.34
CA ARG A 182 -8.37 -2.93 3.03
C ARG A 182 -7.16 -2.76 2.11
N ALA A 183 -6.06 -2.17 2.60
CA ALA A 183 -4.85 -1.98 1.82
C ALA A 183 -4.26 -3.31 1.34
N ASN A 184 -4.27 -4.36 2.18
CA ASN A 184 -3.85 -5.70 1.75
C ASN A 184 -4.81 -6.29 0.69
N GLY A 185 -6.11 -6.09 0.84
CA GLY A 185 -7.11 -6.54 -0.14
C GLY A 185 -6.97 -5.83 -1.49
N GLU A 186 -6.73 -4.52 -1.49
CA GLU A 186 -6.48 -3.74 -2.71
C GLU A 186 -5.23 -4.25 -3.45
N VAL A 187 -4.13 -4.54 -2.74
CA VAL A 187 -2.90 -5.10 -3.33
C VAL A 187 -3.12 -6.48 -3.95
N PHE A 188 -4.12 -7.25 -3.48
CA PHE A 188 -4.41 -8.57 -4.04
C PHE A 188 -5.31 -8.51 -5.29
N ILE A 189 -6.17 -7.49 -5.37
CA ILE A 189 -7.15 -7.35 -6.46
C ILE A 189 -6.54 -6.62 -7.67
N TYR A 190 -5.72 -5.60 -7.41
CA TYR A 190 -5.06 -4.78 -8.43
C TYR A 190 -3.72 -5.38 -8.88
#